data_AF-A0A7C2LQU3-F1
#
_entry.id   AF-A0A7C2LQU3-F1
#
_cell.length_a   1.000
_cell.length_b   1.000
_cell.length_c   1.000
_cell.angle_alpha   90.00
_cell.angle_beta   90.00
_cell.angle_gamma   90.00
#
_symmetry.space_group_name_H-M   'P 1'
#
loop_
_entity.id
_entity.type
_entity.pdbx_description
1 polymer ?
#
loop_
_entity_poly.entity_id
_entity_poly.type
_entity_poly.pdbx_seq_one_letter_code
_entity_poly.pdbx_strand_id
1 'polypeptide(L)'
;MIIIAIVFVIFVALFLFRLFSGGEKEPRKKKKKKIKVKDRNKIIRETNRRLAQNPKDPDALQALADLYYTEGIYDKSLNYYNTLVGLCASNPDLNEFEMTLRYALSALKLGNYDEAYKSLIIARSFEENNFEL
;
A
#
# COMPACT_ATOMS: atom_id res chain seq x y z
N MET A 1 -31.29 17.39 45.71
CA MET A 1 -31.07 15.95 45.44
C MET A 1 -31.34 15.56 44.00
N ILE A 2 -32.42 16.04 43.37
CA ILE A 2 -32.76 15.72 41.96
C ILE A 2 -31.65 16.10 40.95
N ILE A 3 -31.02 17.26 41.12
CA ILE A 3 -29.94 17.74 40.22
C ILE A 3 -28.72 16.80 40.23
N ILE A 4 -28.36 16.27 41.41
CA ILE A 4 -27.22 15.36 41.56
C ILE A 4 -27.50 14.02 40.86
N ALA A 5 -28.75 13.54 40.91
CA ALA A 5 -29.16 12.32 40.21
C ALA A 5 -29.08 12.48 38.68
N ILE A 6 -29.47 13.64 38.13
CA ILE A 6 -29.40 13.91 36.68
C ILE A 6 -27.95 13.93 36.19
N VAL A 7 -27.05 14.58 36.93
CA VAL A 7 -25.62 14.64 36.58
C VAL A 7 -25.00 13.24 36.58
N PHE A 8 -25.37 12.39 37.55
CA PHE A 8 -24.88 11.02 37.62
C PHE A 8 -25.33 10.17 36.42
N VAL A 9 -26.59 10.31 35.98
CA VAL A 9 -27.11 9.58 34.82
C VAL A 9 -26.39 9.99 33.53
N ILE A 10 -26.12 11.28 33.33
CA ILE A 10 -25.36 11.77 32.16
C ILE A 10 -23.93 11.22 32.19
N PHE A 11 -23.30 11.20 33.37
CA PHE A 11 -21.94 10.69 33.50
C PHE A 11 -21.84 9.19 33.20
N VAL A 12 -22.82 8.40 33.67
CA VAL A 12 -22.93 6.97 33.37
C VAL A 12 -23.19 6.75 31.88
N ALA A 13 -24.06 7.54 31.26
CA ALA A 13 -24.33 7.45 29.82
C ALA A 13 -23.08 7.75 28.99
N LEU A 14 -22.31 8.79 29.34
CA LEU A 14 -21.04 9.11 28.68
C LEU A 14 -19.97 8.04 28.90
N PHE A 15 -19.93 7.44 30.09
CA PHE A 15 -19.02 6.34 30.42
C PHE A 15 -19.37 5.07 29.61
N LEU A 16 -20.65 4.70 29.55
CA LEU A 16 -21.15 3.60 28.74
C LEU A 16 -20.93 3.84 27.24
N PHE A 17 -21.12 5.07 26.76
CA PHE A 17 -20.85 5.44 25.37
C PHE A 17 -19.38 5.26 25.01
N ARG A 18 -18.44 5.61 25.90
CA ARG A 18 -17.01 5.33 25.68
C ARG A 18 -16.68 3.84 25.65
N LEU A 19 -17.38 3.02 26.43
CA LEU A 19 -17.22 1.56 26.42
C LEU A 19 -17.75 0.92 25.13
N PHE A 20 -18.84 1.45 24.57
CA PHE A 20 -19.44 0.91 23.34
C PHE A 20 -18.84 1.49 22.05
N SER A 21 -18.25 2.69 22.10
CA SER A 21 -17.67 3.36 20.92
C SER A 21 -16.25 2.90 20.55
N GLY A 22 -15.70 1.88 21.21
CA GLY A 22 -14.34 1.38 21.00
C GLY A 22 -14.22 0.24 19.99
N GLY A 23 -14.95 0.28 18.87
CA GLY A 23 -15.15 -0.88 18.01
C GLY A 23 -14.97 -0.68 16.50
N GLU A 24 -14.35 0.42 16.03
CA GLU A 24 -13.92 0.46 14.63
C GLU A 24 -12.66 -0.39 14.47
N LYS A 25 -12.86 -1.60 13.91
CA LYS A 25 -11.77 -2.44 13.45
C LYS A 25 -11.05 -1.70 12.32
N GLU A 26 -9.97 -1.00 12.66
CA GLU A 26 -9.01 -0.49 11.68
C GLU A 26 -8.70 -1.61 10.67
N PRO A 27 -8.78 -1.36 9.34
CA PRO A 27 -8.34 -2.35 8.36
C PRO A 27 -6.89 -2.67 8.68
N ARG A 28 -6.60 -3.97 8.87
CA ARG A 28 -5.29 -4.50 9.25
C ARG A 28 -4.21 -3.89 8.34
N LYS A 29 -3.55 -2.83 8.79
CA LYS A 29 -2.32 -2.32 8.19
C LYS A 29 -1.36 -3.50 8.21
N LYS A 30 -1.11 -4.14 7.06
CA LYS A 30 -0.06 -5.17 6.89
C LYS A 30 1.20 -4.57 7.51
N LYS A 31 1.61 -5.06 8.69
CA LYS A 31 2.79 -4.56 9.40
C LYS A 31 3.93 -4.56 8.39
N LYS A 32 4.41 -3.38 7.98
CA LYS A 32 5.57 -3.23 7.08
C LYS A 32 6.73 -3.95 7.75
N LYS A 33 7.02 -5.17 7.30
CA LYS A 33 8.04 -6.03 7.89
C LYS A 33 9.38 -5.37 7.58
N LYS A 34 10.09 -4.87 8.59
CA LYS A 34 11.46 -4.37 8.40
C LYS A 34 12.30 -5.50 7.82
N ILE A 35 12.73 -5.34 6.58
CA ILE A 35 13.58 -6.32 5.88
C ILE A 35 14.95 -6.31 6.57
N LYS A 36 15.41 -7.47 7.04
CA LYS A 36 16.75 -7.59 7.62
C LYS A 36 17.79 -7.51 6.50
N VAL A 37 18.98 -6.99 6.78
CA VAL A 37 20.08 -6.87 5.78
C VAL A 37 20.43 -8.20 5.11
N LYS A 38 20.37 -9.32 5.86
CA LYS A 38 20.56 -10.67 5.31
C LYS A 38 19.48 -11.04 4.28
N ASP A 39 18.24 -10.67 4.57
CA ASP A 39 17.09 -10.93 3.68
C ASP A 39 17.17 -10.05 2.43
N ARG A 40 17.60 -8.79 2.58
CA ARG A 40 17.87 -7.86 1.48
C ARG A 40 18.84 -8.45 0.45
N ASN A 41 20.02 -8.86 0.89
CA ASN A 41 21.04 -9.37 -0.03
C ASN A 41 20.58 -10.66 -0.73
N LYS A 42 19.78 -11.49 -0.04
CA LYS A 42 19.15 -12.66 -0.64
C LYS A 42 18.14 -12.28 -1.73
N ILE A 43 17.27 -11.30 -1.45
CA ILE A 43 16.30 -10.77 -2.42
C ILE A 43 17.03 -10.29 -3.66
N ILE A 44 18.00 -9.37 -3.52
CA ILE A 44 18.74 -8.81 -4.66
C ILE A 44 19.44 -9.90 -5.47
N ARG A 45 20.05 -10.89 -4.81
CA ARG A 45 20.74 -11.98 -5.52
C ARG A 45 19.79 -12.85 -6.32
N GLU A 46 18.68 -13.25 -5.70
CA GLU A 46 17.65 -14.08 -6.35
C GLU A 46 17.00 -13.32 -7.51
N THR A 47 16.65 -12.06 -7.28
CA THR A 47 16.07 -11.22 -8.31
C THR A 47 17.01 -11.02 -9.49
N ASN A 48 18.29 -10.72 -9.24
CA ASN A 48 19.26 -10.56 -10.33
C ASN A 48 19.45 -11.85 -11.14
N ARG A 49 19.38 -13.02 -10.49
CA ARG A 49 19.43 -14.31 -11.20
C ARG A 49 18.21 -14.47 -12.12
N ARG A 50 17.02 -14.13 -11.63
CA ARG A 50 15.78 -14.19 -12.43
C ARG A 50 15.81 -13.19 -13.58
N LEU A 51 16.22 -11.94 -13.33
CA LEU A 51 16.36 -10.91 -14.36
C LEU A 51 17.42 -11.26 -15.42
N ALA A 52 18.47 -11.98 -15.05
CA ALA A 52 19.46 -12.48 -16.00
C ALA A 52 18.89 -13.53 -16.97
N GLN A 53 17.88 -14.30 -16.53
CA GLN A 53 17.19 -15.28 -17.38
C GLN A 53 16.05 -14.63 -18.17
N ASN A 54 15.29 -13.75 -17.53
CA ASN A 54 14.22 -12.99 -18.13
C ASN A 54 14.27 -11.52 -17.64
N PRO A 55 14.79 -10.59 -18.46
CA PRO A 55 14.91 -9.18 -18.08
C PRO A 55 13.58 -8.49 -17.74
N LYS A 56 12.45 -9.08 -18.11
CA LYS A 56 11.10 -8.57 -17.86
C LYS A 56 10.30 -9.48 -16.91
N ASP A 57 10.97 -10.31 -16.11
CA ASP A 57 10.30 -11.14 -15.11
C ASP A 57 9.52 -10.27 -14.10
N PRO A 58 8.17 -10.32 -14.10
CA PRO A 58 7.37 -9.43 -13.26
C PRO A 58 7.58 -9.66 -11.76
N ASP A 59 7.73 -10.91 -11.33
CA ASP A 59 7.98 -11.26 -9.92
C ASP A 59 9.29 -10.65 -9.43
N ALA A 60 10.31 -10.73 -10.29
CA ALA A 60 11.62 -10.19 -10.00
C ALA A 60 11.58 -8.67 -9.89
N LEU A 61 10.98 -7.99 -10.87
CA LEU A 61 10.82 -6.54 -10.87
C LEU A 61 10.03 -6.07 -9.64
N GLN A 62 8.95 -6.77 -9.28
CA GLN A 62 8.14 -6.44 -8.12
C GLN A 62 8.90 -6.61 -6.81
N ALA A 63 9.68 -7.68 -6.66
CA ALA A 63 10.49 -7.90 -5.47
C ALA A 63 11.52 -6.77 -5.24
N LEU A 64 12.12 -6.23 -6.31
CA LEU A 64 13.01 -5.06 -6.20
C LEU A 64 12.23 -3.77 -5.93
N ALA A 65 11.10 -3.56 -6.59
CA ALA A 65 10.24 -2.40 -6.39
C ALA A 65 9.80 -2.28 -4.91
N ASP A 66 9.31 -3.39 -4.36
CA ASP A 66 8.88 -3.53 -2.97
C ASP A 66 10.06 -3.33 -2.00
N LEU A 67 11.21 -3.94 -2.28
CA LEU A 67 12.41 -3.78 -1.47
C LEU A 67 12.80 -2.31 -1.38
N TYR A 68 12.97 -1.63 -2.52
CA TYR A 68 13.33 -0.22 -2.54
C TYR A 68 12.26 0.67 -1.91
N TYR A 69 10.97 0.35 -2.08
CA TYR A 69 9.88 1.05 -1.42
C TYR A 69 9.98 0.98 0.11
N THR A 70 10.27 -0.20 0.64
CA THR A 70 10.41 -0.42 2.09
C THR A 70 11.68 0.22 2.67
N GLU A 71 12.73 0.36 1.87
CA GLU A 71 13.97 1.06 2.23
C GLU A 71 13.85 2.58 2.14
N GLY A 72 12.74 3.11 1.64
CA GLY A 72 12.54 4.55 1.43
C GLY A 72 13.29 5.10 0.21
N ILE A 73 13.82 4.21 -0.64
CA ILE A 73 14.50 4.57 -1.88
C ILE A 73 13.43 4.68 -2.98
N TYR A 74 12.61 5.72 -2.86
CA TYR A 74 11.40 5.87 -3.67
C TYR A 74 11.69 6.11 -5.15
N ASP A 75 12.83 6.71 -5.50
CA ASP A 75 13.25 6.92 -6.89
C ASP A 75 13.42 5.59 -7.65
N LYS A 76 14.20 4.65 -7.08
CA LYS A 76 14.35 3.31 -7.65
C LYS A 76 13.03 2.56 -7.67
N SER A 77 12.28 2.63 -6.57
CA SER A 77 10.96 2.00 -6.47
C SER A 77 10.01 2.47 -7.57
N LEU A 78 9.96 3.79 -7.81
CA LEU A 78 9.16 4.40 -8.86
C LEU A 78 9.52 3.83 -10.24
N ASN A 79 10.82 3.75 -10.56
CA ASN A 79 11.28 3.23 -11.85
C ASN A 79 10.88 1.76 -12.08
N TYR A 80 10.99 0.91 -11.05
CA TYR A 80 10.57 -0.49 -11.16
C TYR A 80 9.04 -0.63 -11.27
N TYR A 81 8.27 0.12 -10.48
CA TYR A 81 6.80 0.09 -10.61
C TYR A 81 6.32 0.66 -11.94
N ASN A 82 6.98 1.67 -12.49
CA ASN A 82 6.67 2.17 -13.85
C ASN A 82 6.82 1.06 -14.90
N THR A 83 7.89 0.28 -14.77
CA THR A 83 8.12 -0.88 -15.65
C THR A 83 7.03 -1.93 -15.48
N LEU A 84 6.62 -2.22 -14.24
CA LEU A 84 5.55 -3.17 -13.93
C LEU A 84 4.19 -2.73 -14.46
N VAL A 85 3.84 -1.44 -14.32
CA VAL A 85 2.60 -0.87 -14.89
C VAL A 85 2.58 -1.09 -16.41
N GLY A 86 3.70 -0.81 -17.10
CA GLY A 86 3.81 -1.08 -18.53
C GLY A 86 3.73 -2.56 -18.93
N LEU A 87 4.00 -3.48 -18.00
CA LEU A 87 3.89 -4.92 -18.21
C LEU A 87 2.49 -5.48 -17.94
N CYS A 88 1.60 -4.73 -17.27
CA CYS A 88 0.26 -5.20 -16.93
C CYS A 88 -0.55 -5.54 -18.20
N ALA A 89 -0.41 -4.75 -19.26
CA ALA A 89 -1.08 -5.00 -20.54
C ALA A 89 -0.71 -6.35 -21.20
N SER A 90 0.48 -6.89 -20.91
CA SER A 90 0.95 -8.17 -21.46
C SER A 90 0.97 -9.31 -20.44
N ASN A 91 0.69 -9.03 -19.16
CA ASN A 91 0.76 -10.01 -18.07
C ASN A 91 -0.50 -9.88 -17.19
N PRO A 92 -1.58 -10.61 -17.51
CA PRO A 92 -2.85 -10.55 -16.76
C PRO A 92 -2.74 -10.96 -15.30
N ASP A 93 -1.69 -11.71 -14.93
CA ASP A 93 -1.43 -12.13 -13.55
C ASP A 93 -0.98 -10.96 -12.66
N LEU A 94 -0.50 -9.86 -13.26
CA LEU A 94 -0.16 -8.65 -12.53
C LEU A 94 -1.43 -7.93 -12.09
N ASN A 95 -1.49 -7.61 -10.80
CA ASN A 95 -2.53 -6.75 -10.27
C ASN A 95 -2.23 -5.29 -10.68
N GLU A 96 -2.84 -4.86 -11.79
CA GLU A 96 -2.66 -3.53 -12.36
C GLU A 96 -3.00 -2.41 -11.37
N PHE A 97 -4.03 -2.62 -10.53
CA PHE A 97 -4.36 -1.71 -9.44
C PHE A 97 -3.21 -1.56 -8.45
N GLU A 98 -2.66 -2.65 -7.92
CA GLU A 98 -1.57 -2.59 -6.93
C GLU A 98 -0.30 -1.99 -7.56
N MET A 99 0.03 -2.33 -8.80
CA MET A 99 1.21 -1.75 -9.48
C MET A 99 1.06 -0.23 -9.65
N THR A 100 -0.10 0.21 -10.13
CA THR A 100 -0.40 1.63 -10.34
C THR A 100 -0.47 2.40 -9.02
N LEU A 101 -1.10 1.82 -7.99
CA LEU A 101 -1.16 2.42 -6.67
C LEU A 101 0.24 2.60 -6.07
N ARG A 102 1.09 1.57 -6.18
CA ARG A 102 2.46 1.65 -5.67
C ARG A 102 3.33 2.64 -6.41
N TYR A 103 3.19 2.71 -7.73
CA TYR A 103 3.80 3.76 -8.54
C TYR A 103 3.39 5.16 -8.03
N ALA A 104 2.08 5.39 -7.86
CA ALA A 104 1.56 6.67 -7.38
C ALA A 104 2.05 7.03 -5.97
N LEU A 105 2.10 6.05 -5.06
CA LEU A 105 2.61 6.26 -3.71
C LEU A 105 4.12 6.55 -3.69
N SER A 106 4.90 5.94 -4.58
CA SER A 106 6.32 6.27 -4.74
C SER A 106 6.50 7.69 -5.27
N ALA A 107 5.70 8.11 -6.26
CA ALA A 107 5.72 9.47 -6.80
C ALA A 107 5.35 10.50 -5.72
N LEU A 108 4.33 10.21 -4.92
CA LEU A 108 3.91 11.06 -3.80
C LEU A 108 5.03 11.25 -2.78
N LYS A 109 5.80 10.19 -2.49
CA LYS A 109 6.92 10.26 -1.55
C LYS A 109 8.11 11.06 -2.06
N LEU A 110 8.24 11.21 -3.38
CA LEU A 110 9.23 12.07 -4.01
C LEU A 110 8.76 13.52 -4.16
N GLY A 111 7.50 13.83 -3.86
CA GLY A 111 6.91 15.15 -4.07
C GLY A 111 6.43 15.40 -5.51
N ASN A 112 6.36 14.35 -6.34
CA ASN A 112 5.87 14.43 -7.70
C ASN A 112 4.33 14.39 -7.72
N TYR A 113 3.70 15.47 -7.24
CA TYR A 113 2.26 15.51 -6.99
C TYR A 113 1.40 15.34 -8.24
N ASP A 114 1.82 15.92 -9.37
CA ASP A 114 1.07 15.81 -10.63
C ASP A 114 0.97 14.36 -11.11
N GLU A 115 2.09 13.64 -11.08
CA GLU A 115 2.17 12.25 -11.50
C GLU A 115 1.44 11.33 -10.52
N ALA A 116 1.62 11.57 -9.22
CA ALA A 116 0.91 10.85 -8.17
C ALA A 116 -0.61 11.01 -8.31
N TYR A 117 -1.09 12.23 -8.56
CA TYR A 117 -2.51 12.52 -8.71
C TYR A 117 -3.12 11.78 -9.90
N LYS A 118 -2.50 11.87 -11.08
CA LYS A 118 -2.94 11.16 -12.29
C LYS A 118 -3.01 9.65 -12.05
N SER A 119 -1.95 9.09 -11.46
CA SER A 119 -1.86 7.65 -11.20
C SER A 119 -2.86 7.18 -10.13
N LEU A 120 -3.16 8.01 -9.13
CA LEU A 120 -4.19 7.71 -8.14
C LEU A 120 -5.61 7.71 -8.74
N ILE A 121 -5.89 8.60 -9.70
CA ILE A 121 -7.16 8.57 -10.43
C ILE A 121 -7.29 7.27 -11.22
N ILE A 122 -6.22 6.86 -11.92
CA ILE A 122 -6.20 5.60 -12.66
C ILE A 122 -6.41 4.42 -11.70
N ALA A 123 -5.66 4.36 -10.60
CA ALA A 123 -5.83 3.33 -9.58
C ALA A 123 -7.28 3.24 -9.07
N ARG A 124 -7.91 4.40 -8.78
CA ARG A 124 -9.31 4.44 -8.34
C ARG A 124 -10.28 3.88 -9.37
N SER A 125 -10.04 4.13 -10.66
CA SER A 125 -10.91 3.60 -11.73
C SER A 125 -10.95 2.07 -11.77
N PHE A 126 -9.86 1.39 -11.38
CA PHE A 126 -9.84 -0.07 -11.28
C PHE A 126 -10.65 -0.60 -10.09
N GLU A 127 -10.75 0.14 -8.98
CA GLU A 127 -11.64 -0.22 -7.87
C GLU A 127 -13.11 0.01 -8.24
N GLU A 128 -13.44 1.13 -8.91
CA GLU A 128 -14.80 1.43 -9.35
C GLU A 128 -15.34 0.38 -10.34
N ASN A 129 -14.48 -0.17 -11.20
CA ASN A 129 -14.82 -1.27 -12.11
C ASN A 129 -14.96 -2.65 -11.42
N ASN A 130 -14.58 -2.78 -10.15
CA ASN A 130 -14.67 -4.03 -9.37
C ASN A 130 -16.00 -4.16 -8.59
N PHE A 131 -16.92 -3.18 -8.73
CA PHE A 131 -18.24 -3.17 -8.07
C PHE A 131 -19.38 -3.73 -8.93
N GLU A 132 -19.11 -4.28 -10.11
CA GLU A 132 -20.13 -4.99 -10.88
C GLU A 132 -20.28 -6.43 -10.37
N LEU A 133 -21.25 -6.63 -9.47
CA LEU A 133 -21.80 -7.94 -9.10
C LEU A 133 -23.32 -7.95 -9.35
#